data_AF-A0A813LDA3-F1
#
_entry.id   AF-A0A813LDA3-F1
#
_cell.length_a   1.000
_cell.length_b   1.000
_cell.length_c   1.000
_cell.angle_alpha   90.00
_cell.angle_beta   90.00
_cell.angle_gamma   90.00
#
_symmetry.space_group_name_H-M   'P 1'
#
loop_
_entity.id
_entity.type
_entity.pdbx_description
1 polymer ?
#
loop_
_entity_poly.entity_id
_entity_poly.type
_entity_poly.pdbx_seq_one_letter_code
_entity_poly.pdbx_strand_id
1 'polypeptide(L)'
;LRPASLKKPGLASLKFLHITKNAGTALEAWGLTLGCQWGRRWLAVKERNLELLPPHQGRMRSEWWHIPPRFFADNPYKDFETFAVVRCPYQRAISEFRCPWKGFRA
;
A
#
# COMPACT_ATOMS: atom_id res chain seq x y z
N LEU A 1 22.46 -29.84 -4.97
CA LEU A 1 21.49 -29.37 -3.95
C LEU A 1 20.48 -28.44 -4.64
N ARG A 2 19.27 -28.92 -4.95
CA ARG A 2 18.19 -28.05 -5.45
C ARG A 2 17.66 -27.26 -4.25
N PRO A 3 17.50 -25.94 -4.32
CA PRO A 3 16.83 -25.22 -3.23
C PRO A 3 15.40 -25.76 -3.10
N ALA A 4 14.95 -25.94 -1.87
CA ALA A 4 13.59 -26.34 -1.56
C ALA A 4 12.61 -25.50 -2.40
N SER A 5 11.63 -26.15 -3.05
CA SER A 5 10.69 -25.43 -3.90
C SER A 5 9.94 -24.42 -3.04
N LEU A 6 10.25 -23.14 -3.19
CA LEU A 6 9.49 -22.05 -2.57
C LEU A 6 8.03 -22.28 -2.99
N LYS A 7 7.18 -22.64 -2.03
CA LYS A 7 5.72 -22.66 -2.24
C LYS A 7 5.37 -21.27 -2.75
N LYS A 8 4.96 -21.15 -4.02
CA LYS A 8 4.45 -19.88 -4.54
C LYS A 8 3.33 -19.43 -3.60
N PRO A 9 3.44 -18.26 -2.96
CA PRO A 9 2.37 -17.80 -2.10
C PRO A 9 1.09 -17.69 -2.91
N GLY A 10 -0.01 -18.15 -2.31
CA GLY A 10 -1.33 -17.93 -2.88
C GLY A 10 -1.64 -16.43 -2.91
N LEU A 11 -2.58 -16.04 -3.76
CA LEU A 11 -3.02 -14.64 -3.87
C LEU A 11 -3.42 -14.03 -2.51
N ALA A 12 -3.91 -14.85 -1.58
CA ALA A 12 -4.29 -14.47 -0.22
C ALA A 12 -3.12 -14.00 0.67
N SER A 13 -1.89 -14.50 0.43
CA SER A 13 -0.68 -14.09 1.17
C SER A 13 0.00 -12.86 0.58
N LEU A 14 -0.41 -12.42 -0.62
CA LEU A 14 0.17 -11.26 -1.27
C LEU A 14 -0.36 -9.96 -0.65
N LYS A 15 0.50 -8.96 -0.46
CA LYS A 15 0.12 -7.64 0.06
C LYS A 15 0.44 -6.51 -0.91
N PHE A 16 -0.55 -5.65 -1.11
CA PHE A 16 -0.46 -4.52 -2.02
C PHE A 16 0.08 -3.28 -1.32
N LEU A 17 1.17 -2.72 -1.85
CA LEU A 17 1.69 -1.40 -1.48
C LEU A 17 0.97 -0.33 -2.28
N HIS A 18 -0.03 0.31 -1.68
CA HIS A 18 -0.91 1.24 -2.39
C HIS A 18 -0.24 2.61 -2.57
N ILE A 19 0.36 2.84 -3.74
CA ILE A 19 0.83 4.16 -4.17
C ILE A 19 -0.33 4.98 -4.74
N THR A 20 -0.51 6.22 -4.27
CA THR A 20 -1.60 7.07 -4.71
C THR A 20 -1.59 7.26 -6.23
N LYS A 21 -2.80 7.32 -6.81
CA LYS A 21 -3.06 7.58 -8.24
C LYS A 21 -2.48 6.53 -9.21
N ASN A 22 -2.20 5.32 -8.73
CA ASN A 22 -1.79 4.15 -9.53
C ASN A 22 -2.87 3.05 -9.53
N ALA A 23 -4.12 3.43 -9.77
CA ALA A 23 -5.27 2.50 -9.82
C ALA A 23 -5.51 1.65 -8.54
N GLY A 24 -4.91 2.01 -7.40
CA GLY A 24 -4.97 1.17 -6.20
C GLY A 24 -6.38 0.94 -5.67
N THR A 25 -7.31 1.90 -5.77
CA THR A 25 -8.72 1.69 -5.42
C THR A 25 -9.38 0.58 -6.25
N ALA A 26 -9.06 0.48 -7.55
CA ALA A 26 -9.59 -0.55 -8.42
C ALA A 26 -9.01 -1.93 -8.04
N LEU A 27 -7.71 -2.00 -7.75
CA LEU A 27 -7.05 -3.23 -7.28
C LEU A 27 -7.58 -3.69 -5.93
N GLU A 28 -7.80 -2.78 -4.98
CA GLU A 28 -8.41 -3.12 -3.68
C GLU A 28 -9.83 -3.67 -3.85
N ALA A 29 -10.62 -3.11 -4.77
CA ALA A 29 -11.97 -3.60 -5.05
C ALA A 29 -11.91 -4.99 -5.71
N TRP A 30 -11.07 -5.17 -6.73
CA TRP A 30 -10.90 -6.46 -7.39
C TRP A 30 -10.34 -7.53 -6.44
N GLY A 31 -9.29 -7.22 -5.69
CA GLY A 31 -8.71 -8.12 -4.69
C GLY A 31 -9.75 -8.57 -3.66
N LEU A 32 -10.63 -7.68 -3.21
CA LEU A 32 -11.71 -8.03 -2.29
C LEU A 32 -12.67 -9.08 -2.88
N THR A 33 -12.97 -9.03 -4.19
CA THR A 33 -13.80 -10.07 -4.86
C THR A 33 -13.14 -11.45 -4.86
N LEU A 34 -11.81 -11.50 -4.71
CA LEU A 34 -11.01 -12.73 -4.62
C LEU A 34 -10.66 -13.09 -3.17
N GLY A 35 -11.27 -12.45 -2.17
CA GLY A 35 -10.96 -12.66 -0.76
C GLY A 35 -9.61 -12.09 -0.30
N CYS A 36 -8.94 -11.31 -1.14
CA CYS A 36 -7.65 -10.70 -0.82
C CYS A 36 -7.85 -9.39 -0.05
N GLN A 37 -7.11 -9.24 1.04
CA GLN A 37 -7.14 -8.04 1.88
C GLN A 37 -5.93 -7.15 1.58
N TRP A 38 -6.16 -6.11 0.78
CA TRP A 38 -5.14 -5.20 0.26
C TRP A 38 -5.41 -3.74 0.65
N GLY A 39 -4.34 -2.96 0.82
CA GLY A 39 -4.40 -1.53 1.13
C GLY A 39 -5.40 -1.22 2.24
N ARG A 40 -6.36 -0.32 1.97
CA ARG A 40 -7.37 0.10 2.95
C ARG A 40 -8.33 -1.01 3.40
N ARG A 41 -8.40 -2.13 2.67
CA ARG A 41 -9.23 -3.30 3.01
C ARG A 41 -8.54 -4.26 3.99
N TRP A 42 -7.26 -4.05 4.29
CA TRP A 42 -6.53 -4.86 5.26
C TRP A 42 -6.75 -4.36 6.69
N LEU A 43 -7.94 -4.65 7.22
CA LEU A 43 -8.42 -4.13 8.52
C LEU A 43 -7.58 -4.64 9.70
N ALA A 44 -7.07 -5.87 9.64
CA ALA A 44 -6.23 -6.44 10.70
C ALA A 44 -4.93 -5.65 11.00
N VAL A 45 -4.45 -4.84 10.04
CA VAL A 45 -3.30 -3.95 10.26
C VAL A 45 -3.72 -2.61 10.85
N LYS A 46 -4.96 -2.16 10.60
CA LYS A 46 -5.49 -0.93 11.20
C LYS A 46 -5.58 -1.02 12.72
N GLU A 47 -5.78 -2.22 13.25
CA GLU A 47 -5.83 -2.51 14.69
C GLU A 47 -4.44 -2.54 15.33
N ARG A 48 -3.36 -2.55 14.54
CA ARG A 48 -1.98 -2.51 15.04
C ARG A 48 -1.58 -1.07 15.35
N ASN A 49 -0.70 -0.88 16.33
CA ASN A 49 -0.08 0.41 16.58
C ASN A 49 0.91 0.72 15.44
N LEU A 50 0.51 1.57 14.49
CA LEU A 50 1.28 1.94 13.29
C LEU A 50 2.20 3.14 13.56
N GLU A 51 3.10 2.97 14.52
CA GLU A 51 4.09 4.00 14.84
C GLU A 51 5.05 4.22 13.67
N LEU A 52 5.37 5.48 13.42
CA LEU A 52 6.35 5.87 12.41
C LEU A 52 7.70 6.16 13.06
N LEU A 53 8.77 6.02 12.29
CA LEU A 53 10.11 6.44 12.68
C LEU A 53 10.21 7.98 12.61
N PRO A 54 11.02 8.63 13.49
CA PRO A 54 11.38 10.03 13.32
C PRO A 54 12.01 10.30 11.94
N PRO A 55 11.77 11.45 11.30
CA PRO A 55 10.93 12.56 11.72
C PRO A 55 9.46 12.45 11.25
N HIS A 56 9.01 11.28 10.79
CA HIS A 56 7.71 11.13 10.13
C HIS A 56 6.51 11.08 11.10
N GLN A 57 6.77 10.82 12.38
CA GLN A 57 5.79 10.84 13.48
C GLN A 57 4.99 12.14 13.49
N GLY A 58 3.66 12.04 13.37
CA GLY A 58 2.75 13.20 13.37
C GLY A 58 2.89 14.17 12.19
N ARG A 59 3.86 13.95 11.29
CA ARG A 59 4.11 14.84 10.13
C ARG A 59 3.52 14.30 8.83
N MET A 60 3.37 12.98 8.71
CA MET A 60 2.81 12.37 7.51
C MET A 60 1.28 12.48 7.52
N ARG A 61 0.71 13.30 6.62
CA ARG A 61 -0.74 13.52 6.48
C ARG A 61 -1.44 12.50 5.57
N SER A 62 -0.76 11.41 5.23
CA SER A 62 -1.28 10.36 4.36
C SER A 62 -1.91 9.25 5.20
N GLU A 63 -2.92 8.57 4.67
CA GLU A 63 -3.46 7.37 5.31
C GLU A 63 -2.42 6.26 5.33
N TRP A 64 -2.48 5.41 6.36
CA TRP A 64 -1.43 4.43 6.66
C TRP A 64 -1.12 3.48 5.49
N TRP A 65 -2.12 3.08 4.71
CA TRP A 65 -1.93 2.15 3.58
C TRP A 65 -1.19 2.78 2.39
N HIS A 66 -0.96 4.10 2.42
CA HIS A 66 -0.15 4.83 1.45
C HIS A 66 1.28 5.12 1.94
N ILE A 67 1.59 4.80 3.20
CA ILE A 67 2.89 5.09 3.80
C ILE A 67 3.92 4.04 3.34
N PRO A 68 5.09 4.46 2.83
CA PRO A 68 6.17 3.54 2.51
C PRO A 68 6.58 2.67 3.71
N PRO A 69 6.74 1.33 3.54
CA PRO A 69 7.10 0.39 4.60
C PRO A 69 8.30 0.82 5.47
N ARG A 70 9.28 1.50 4.87
CA ARG A 70 10.51 1.97 5.55
C ARG A 70 10.24 3.00 6.66
N PHE A 71 9.09 3.67 6.65
CA PHE A 71 8.79 4.70 7.63
C PHE A 71 8.09 4.18 8.88
N PHE A 72 7.66 2.93 8.91
CA PHE A 72 7.09 2.32 10.12
C PHE A 72 8.20 1.86 11.07
N ALA A 73 7.96 2.00 12.38
CA ALA A 73 8.83 1.44 13.40
C ALA A 73 8.79 -0.10 13.36
N ASP A 74 7.60 -0.68 13.22
CA ASP A 74 7.40 -2.09 12.85
C ASP A 74 6.73 -2.17 11.49
N ASN A 75 7.43 -2.67 10.48
CA ASN A 75 6.93 -2.76 9.12
C ASN A 75 5.78 -3.80 9.05
N PRO A 76 4.52 -3.39 8.77
CA PRO A 76 3.40 -4.32 8.74
C PRO A 76 3.49 -5.35 7.59
N TYR A 77 4.34 -5.09 6.59
CA TYR A 77 4.55 -5.93 5.43
C TYR A 77 5.74 -6.90 5.56
N LYS A 78 6.46 -6.91 6.70
CA LYS A 78 7.75 -7.63 6.83
C LYS A 78 7.67 -9.14 6.53
N ASP A 79 6.55 -9.77 6.83
CA ASP A 79 6.33 -11.22 6.69
C ASP A 79 5.52 -11.58 5.43
N PHE A 80 5.34 -10.64 4.50
CA PHE A 80 4.48 -10.81 3.32
C PHE A 80 5.24 -10.57 2.03
N GLU A 81 4.90 -11.31 0.98
CA GLU A 81 5.27 -10.91 -0.37
C GLU A 81 4.47 -9.67 -0.77
N THR A 82 5.19 -8.68 -1.29
CA THR A 82 4.59 -7.40 -1.65
C THR A 82 4.62 -7.16 -3.14
N PHE A 83 3.63 -6.44 -3.63
CA PHE A 83 3.61 -5.92 -4.98
C PHE A 83 3.10 -4.48 -4.99
N ALA A 84 3.48 -3.74 -6.03
CA ALA A 84 3.00 -2.39 -6.27
C ALA A 84 2.68 -2.25 -7.76
N VAL A 85 1.77 -1.33 -8.06
CA VAL A 85 1.54 -0.88 -9.43
C VAL A 85 2.06 0.54 -9.55
N VAL A 86 2.83 0.77 -10.60
CA VAL A 86 3.45 2.05 -10.91
C VAL A 86 2.98 2.54 -12.29
N ARG A 87 3.09 3.84 -12.52
CA ARG A 87 2.80 4.49 -13.81
C ARG A 87 3.83 5.58 -14.06
N CYS A 88 3.81 6.17 -15.26
CA CYS A 88 4.63 7.34 -15.58
C CYS A 88 4.52 8.44 -14.48
N PRO A 89 5.66 8.92 -13.93
CA PRO A 89 5.64 9.84 -12.78
C PRO A 89 4.94 11.16 -13.08
N TYR A 90 5.10 11.70 -14.29
CA TYR A 90 4.44 12.95 -14.72
C TYR A 90 2.92 12.79 -14.78
N GLN A 91 2.44 11.68 -15.35
CA GLN A 91 1.01 11.42 -15.42
C GLN A 91 0.40 11.18 -14.03
N ARG A 92 1.14 10.53 -13.12
CA ARG A 92 0.73 10.38 -11.72
C ARG A 92 0.61 11.75 -11.04
N ALA A 93 1.60 12.62 -11.20
CA ALA A 93 1.61 13.96 -10.61
C ALA A 93 0.43 14.81 -11.09
N ILE A 94 0.14 14.81 -12.40
CA ILE A 94 -1.04 15.49 -12.96
C ILE A 94 -2.34 14.92 -12.36
N SER A 95 -2.43 13.60 -12.21
CA SER A 95 -3.60 12.94 -11.62
C SER A 95 -3.80 13.27 -10.14
N GLU A 96 -2.71 13.44 -9.38
CA GLU A 96 -2.72 13.89 -7.99
C GLU A 96 -3.17 15.35 -7.91
N PHE A 97 -2.57 16.22 -8.72
CA PHE A 97 -2.90 17.65 -8.78
C PHE A 97 -4.39 17.88 -9.08
N ARG A 98 -4.96 17.14 -10.04
CA ARG A 98 -6.38 17.23 -10.44
C ARG A 98 -7.33 16.44 -9.54
N CYS A 99 -6.86 15.81 -8.47
CA CYS A 99 -7.67 14.95 -7.62
C CYS A 99 -8.75 15.77 -6.87
N PRO A 100 -10.06 15.49 -7.02
CA PRO A 100 -11.11 16.29 -6.35
C PRO A 100 -11.04 16.27 -4.81
N TRP A 101 -10.47 15.20 -4.26
CA TRP A 101 -10.42 14.94 -2.82
C TRP A 101 -9.25 15.63 -2.12
N LYS A 102 -8.06 15.55 -2.70
CA LYS A 102 -6.79 15.99 -2.09
C LYS A 102 -5.88 16.80 -3.01
N GLY A 103 -6.32 17.03 -4.25
CA GLY A 103 -5.57 17.82 -5.23
C GLY A 103 -5.71 19.31 -4.99
N PHE A 104 -5.08 20.09 -5.86
CA PHE A 104 -5.11 21.54 -5.78
C PHE A 104 -6.53 22.07 -6.03
N ARG A 105 -6.95 23.05 -5.22
CA ARG A 105 -8.17 23.82 -5.40
C ARG A 105 -7.76 25.28 -5.60
N ALA A 106 -8.19 25.87 -6.71
CA ALA A 106 -7.95 27.27 -7.06
C ALA A 106 -8.93 28.18 -6.31
#